data_AF-A0A9D6TVF6-F1
#
_entry.id   AF-A0A9D6TVF6-F1
#
_cell.length_a   1.000
_cell.length_b   1.000
_cell.length_c   1.000
_cell.angle_alpha   90.00
_cell.angle_beta   90.00
_cell.angle_gamma   90.00
#
_symmetry.space_group_name_H-M   'P 1'
#
loop_
_entity.id
_entity.type
_entity.pdbx_description
1 polymer ?
#
loop_
_entity_poly.entity_id
_entity_poly.type
_entity_poly.pdbx_seq_one_letter_code
_entity_poly.pdbx_strand_id
1 'polypeptide(L)' 'MYEAHWGLAEQPFDNSPNPKFFYLSPEHEEALVRLMYAVRQRKGCAMLTGEYGCGKTT' A
#
# COMPACT_ATOMS: atom_id res chain seq x y z
N MET A 1 -7.04 -12.65 23.98
CA MET A 1 -8.01 -11.99 24.91
C MET A 1 -8.53 -10.71 24.31
N TYR A 2 -7.67 -9.94 23.64
CA TYR A 2 -8.06 -8.78 22.84
C TYR A 2 -8.84 -9.17 21.58
N GLU A 3 -8.38 -10.20 20.87
CA GLU A 3 -8.97 -10.70 19.63
C GLU A 3 -10.37 -11.26 19.86
N ALA A 4 -10.52 -12.13 20.88
CA ALA A 4 -11.82 -12.68 21.26
C ALA A 4 -12.80 -11.61 21.77
N HIS A 5 -12.31 -10.55 22.41
CA HIS A 5 -13.15 -9.43 22.88
C HIS A 5 -13.68 -8.57 21.72
N TRP A 6 -12.86 -8.37 20.68
CA TRP A 6 -13.21 -7.55 19.51
C TRP A 6 -13.65 -8.36 18.28
N GLY A 7 -13.71 -9.69 18.38
CA GLY A 7 -14.07 -10.57 17.27
C GLY A 7 -13.04 -10.59 16.13
N LEU A 8 -11.76 -10.33 16.43
CA LEU A 8 -10.71 -10.29 15.42
C LEU A 8 -10.18 -11.70 15.12
N ALA A 9 -9.92 -11.97 13.84
CA ALA A 9 -9.38 -13.25 13.40
C ALA A 9 -7.87 -13.38 13.69
N GLU A 10 -7.17 -12.26 13.81
CA GLU A 10 -5.73 -12.19 14.05
C GLU A 10 -5.37 -10.92 14.83
N GLN A 11 -4.14 -10.87 15.35
CA GLN A 11 -3.66 -9.77 16.16
C GLN A 11 -3.63 -8.48 15.33
N PRO A 12 -4.34 -7.42 15.76
CA PRO A 12 -4.28 -6.13 15.08
C PRO A 12 -3.02 -5.36 15.49
N PHE A 13 -2.60 -4.42 14.64
CA PHE A 13 -1.48 -3.49 14.90
C PHE A 13 -0.11 -4.15 15.13
N ASP A 14 0.22 -5.14 14.30
CA ASP A 14 1.61 -5.60 14.22
C ASP A 14 2.49 -4.45 13.67
N ASN A 15 3.72 -4.35 14.19
CA ASN A 15 4.71 -3.37 13.74
C ASN A 15 5.25 -3.69 12.33
N SER A 16 5.02 -4.91 11.86
CA SER A 16 5.39 -5.32 10.51
C SER A 16 4.26 -5.01 9.53
N PRO A 17 4.52 -4.30 8.41
CA PRO A 17 3.52 -4.12 7.37
C PRO A 17 3.18 -5.49 6.76
N ASN A 18 1.92 -5.91 6.90
CA ASN A 18 1.44 -7.17 6.36
C ASN A 18 0.61 -6.91 5.08
N PRO A 19 1.03 -7.41 3.91
CA PRO A 19 0.34 -7.18 2.63
C PRO A 19 -1.12 -7.62 2.63
N LYS A 20 -1.54 -8.53 3.52
CA LYS A 20 -2.95 -8.95 3.65
C LYS A 20 -3.89 -7.79 3.99
N PHE A 21 -3.37 -6.76 4.65
CA PHE A 21 -4.14 -5.57 5.03
C PHE A 21 -3.93 -4.40 4.05
N PHE A 22 -3.25 -4.63 2.92
CA PHE A 22 -3.11 -3.59 1.92
C PHE A 22 -4.48 -3.26 1.31
N TYR A 23 -4.89 -2.00 1.49
CA TYR A 23 -6.07 -1.45 0.85
C TYR A 23 -5.63 -0.66 -0.38
N LEU A 24 -5.90 -1.22 -1.57
CA LEU A 24 -5.64 -0.55 -2.84
C LEU A 24 -6.68 0.56 -3.04
N SER A 25 -6.41 1.75 -2.48
CA SER A 25 -7.28 2.91 -2.71
C SER A 25 -7.21 3.37 -4.18
N PRO A 26 -8.21 4.14 -4.65
CA PRO A 26 -8.20 4.68 -6.01
C PRO A 26 -6.93 5.48 -6.34
N GLU A 27 -6.37 6.21 -5.37
CA GLU A 27 -5.15 6.98 -5.54
C GLU A 27 -3.92 6.06 -5.72
N HIS A 28 -3.85 4.96 -4.97
CA HIS A 28 -2.79 3.95 -5.16
C HIS A 28 -2.90 3.27 -6.52
N GLU A 29 -4.13 2.95 -6.96
CA GLU A 29 -4.38 2.37 -8.28
C GLU A 29 -3.95 3.30 -9.41
N GLU A 30 -4.31 4.58 -9.32
CA GLU A 30 -3.90 5.59 -10.30
C GLU A 30 -2.37 5.77 -10.35
N ALA A 31 -1.73 5.86 -9.19
CA ALA A 31 -0.28 5.95 -9.09
C ALA A 31 0.41 4.74 -9.73
N LEU A 32 -0.09 3.52 -9.46
CA LEU A 32 0.42 2.29 -10.05
C LEU A 32 0.26 2.28 -11.57
N VAL A 33 -0.90 2.69 -12.10
CA VAL A 33 -1.14 2.80 -13.55
C VAL A 33 -0.13 3.75 -14.21
N ARG A 34 0.13 4.91 -13.59
CA ARG A 34 1.11 5.90 -14.10
C ARG A 34 2.54 5.35 -14.09
N LEU A 35 2.93 4.63 -13.04
CA LEU A 35 4.24 3.96 -12.97
C LEU A 35 4.38 2.88 -14.05
N MET A 36 3.37 2.04 -14.20
CA MET A 36 3.33 1.01 -15.24
C MET A 36 3.41 1.60 -16.64
N TYR A 37 2.75 2.73 -16.87
CA TYR A 37 2.86 3.47 -18.13
C TYR A 37 4.30 3.97 -18.37
N ALA A 38 4.94 4.57 -17.36
CA ALA A 38 6.32 5.06 -17.49
C ALA A 38 7.31 3.94 -17.84
N VAL A 39 7.16 2.76 -17.22
CA VAL A 39 7.95 1.56 -17.54
C VAL A 39 7.68 1.09 -18.97
N ARG A 40 6.41 0.90 -19.34
CA ARG A 40 6.02 0.41 -20.68
C ARG A 40 6.49 1.33 -21.81
N GLN A 41 6.44 2.64 -21.59
CA GLN A 41 6.85 3.65 -22.56
C GLN A 41 8.34 4.01 -22.46
N ARG A 42 9.13 3.29 -21.64
CA ARG A 42 10.57 3.50 -21.44
C ARG A 42 10.92 4.98 -21.21
N LYS A 43 10.17 5.66 -20.33
CA LYS A 43 10.35 7.09 -20.03
C LYS A 43 11.65 7.43 -19.29
N GLY A 44 12.51 6.43 -19.01
CA GLY A 44 13.81 6.59 -18.36
C GLY A 44 13.72 6.62 -16.85
N CYS A 45 12.87 7.48 -16.29
CA CYS A 45 12.62 7.55 -14.85
C CYS A 45 11.17 7.92 -14.52
N ALA A 46 10.73 7.56 -13.32
CA ALA A 46 9.49 8.00 -12.71
C ALA A 46 9.71 8.14 -11.20
N MET A 47 9.01 9.07 -10.56
CA MET A 47 9.13 9.33 -9.12
C MET A 47 7.75 9.22 -8.47
N LEU A 48 7.63 8.35 -7.47
CA LEU A 48 6.45 8.27 -6.62
C LEU A 48 6.66 9.14 -5.39
N THR A 49 5.81 10.15 -5.19
CA THR A 49 5.88 11.09 -4.07
C THR A 49 4.63 11.00 -3.21
N GLY A 50 4.70 11.54 -1.99
CA GLY A 50 3.62 11.50 -1.01
C GLY A 50 4.15 11.65 0.42
N GLU A 51 3.28 11.98 1.36
CA GLU A 51 3.65 12.19 2.76
C GLU A 51 4.07 10.89 3.46
N TYR A 52 4.59 11.01 4.68
CA TYR A 52 4.89 9.87 5.53
C TYR A 52 3.61 9.04 5.77
N GLY A 53 3.72 7.72 5.64
CA GLY A 53 2.59 6.80 5.85
C GLY A 53 1.67 6.59 4.65
N CYS A 54 1.85 7.29 3.52
CA CYS A 54 0.99 7.14 2.33
C CYS A 54 1.24 5.89 1.46
N GLY A 55 1.78 4.80 2.01
CA GLY A 55 1.91 3.54 1.26
C GLY A 55 2.85 3.55 0.06
N LYS A 56 3.84 4.45 -0.02
CA LYS A 56 4.78 4.53 -1.17
C LYS A 56 5.61 3.27 -1.42
N THR A 57 5.85 2.47 -0.37
CA THR A 57 6.76 1.30 -0.40
C THR A 57 6.01 -0.02 -0.18
N THR A 58 4.77 0.05 0.30
CA THR A 58 3.95 -1.11 0.68
C THR A 58 3.23 -1.65 -0.54
#